data_AF-A0A843A3U4-F1
#
_entry.id   AF-A0A843A3U4-F1
#
_cell.length_a   1.000
_cell.length_b   1.000
_cell.length_c   1.000
_cell.angle_alpha   90.00
_cell.angle_beta   90.00
_cell.angle_gamma   90.00
#
_symmetry.space_group_name_H-M   'P 1'
#
loop_
_entity.id
_entity.type
_entity.pdbx_description
1 polymer ?
#
loop_
_entity_poly.entity_id
_entity_poly.type
_entity_poly.pdbx_seq_one_letter_code
_entity_poly.pdbx_strand_id
1 'polypeptide(L)'
;MIISFKVGVIIIGSLLWDNDKRKAWRENNLIIKDSIAVNLPIRYGRISESRNDTYTMVFSNTCKKNNSLGIGYIFPINKPIKNSNDLIDQAKALWRAESPSSGELCASWGTVALLENPIKEIDPSIIKKWRKTLHDVINKTETDISLLENERPIIDGYGMLKIGWPQPLEEGRFNDFDLLLATITSPMSITNLYPSAVQIASKMIHNNYFVYFFKNIENGIRTYQDEEILKILFNRDFNHFLFDIPRDEFNVEYNKIKKYDSESEYMSLSIELFKEISELQVNITKLLFEENKDIEGYKNVIIAGILIRIIKLNIGILDMSCQKKRELLVIFIRCLFESLVNLIYLISENNDEIYKQYIKSSLGEEKRFYEFINQQIKKRNKELPIEKRMKSSIERTFKQSPFNIDEVSITESRHWAGSIRTRVEKIKFEPFYQSFISLPSHCVHGNWQDLVDHHLRQNENCFKPNYEWNIPRPQQLISIGILSCETTYIILEKMFVDSFNKYYFRHKVLNVCHKFRELDRYHELFLQKLKDNY
;
A
#
# COMPACT_ATOMS: atom_id res chain seq x y z
N MET A 1 20.21 18.38 -43.51
CA MET A 1 19.84 18.01 -42.13
C MET A 1 18.75 16.95 -42.22
N ILE A 2 18.95 15.76 -41.65
CA ILE A 2 17.88 14.76 -41.57
C ILE A 2 16.95 15.24 -40.45
N ILE A 3 15.75 15.70 -40.80
CA ILE A 3 14.73 16.07 -39.83
C ILE A 3 14.26 14.77 -39.16
N SER A 4 14.38 14.70 -37.84
CA SER A 4 13.87 13.57 -37.04
C SER A 4 12.58 14.00 -36.38
N PHE A 5 11.54 13.19 -36.52
CA PHE A 5 10.25 13.39 -35.86
C PHE A 5 10.34 12.96 -34.40
N LYS A 6 9.71 13.72 -33.51
CA LYS A 6 9.49 13.37 -32.12
C LYS A 6 8.14 12.65 -32.01
N VAL A 7 8.20 11.36 -31.73
CA VAL A 7 7.00 10.51 -31.63
C VAL A 7 6.82 10.02 -30.20
N GLY A 8 5.60 10.10 -29.69
CA GLY A 8 5.22 9.56 -28.39
C GLY A 8 4.26 8.38 -28.50
N VAL A 9 4.09 7.62 -27.41
CA VAL A 9 3.09 6.56 -27.28
C VAL A 9 2.13 6.92 -26.15
N ILE A 10 0.84 6.95 -26.46
CA ILE A 10 -0.25 7.09 -25.51
C ILE A 10 -0.51 5.72 -24.86
N ILE A 11 -0.47 5.67 -23.52
CA ILE A 11 -0.73 4.47 -22.72
C ILE A 11 -1.88 4.76 -21.75
N ILE A 12 -2.92 3.91 -21.81
CA ILE A 12 -4.17 4.06 -21.05
C ILE A 12 -4.52 2.83 -20.21
N GLY A 13 -3.59 1.89 -20.02
CA GLY A 13 -3.89 0.66 -19.28
C GLY A 13 -2.69 -0.20 -18.99
N SER A 14 -2.88 -1.52 -19.06
CA SER A 14 -1.89 -2.53 -18.67
C SER A 14 -0.54 -2.46 -19.39
N LEU A 15 -0.46 -1.79 -20.55
CA LEU A 15 0.83 -1.50 -21.18
C LEU A 15 1.81 -0.75 -20.27
N LEU A 16 1.33 -0.04 -19.24
CA LEU A 16 2.18 0.71 -18.31
C LEU A 16 2.85 -0.17 -17.25
N TRP A 17 2.15 -1.20 -16.74
CA TRP A 17 2.54 -1.88 -15.52
C TRP A 17 2.64 -3.41 -15.63
N ASP A 18 2.16 -4.00 -16.72
CA ASP A 18 2.16 -5.46 -16.86
C ASP A 18 3.58 -6.00 -17.14
N ASN A 19 3.91 -7.15 -16.55
CA ASN A 19 5.29 -7.56 -16.23
C ASN A 19 6.00 -8.42 -17.28
N ASP A 20 5.28 -8.94 -18.27
CA ASP A 20 5.85 -9.83 -19.28
C ASP A 20 6.52 -9.02 -20.42
N LYS A 21 6.23 -9.39 -21.67
CA LYS A 21 6.74 -8.77 -22.90
C LYS A 21 6.56 -7.26 -22.95
N ARG A 22 5.53 -6.74 -22.28
CA ARG A 22 5.23 -5.31 -22.17
C ARG A 22 6.32 -4.56 -21.41
N LYS A 23 6.88 -5.15 -20.34
CA LYS A 23 8.01 -4.56 -19.60
C LYS A 23 9.24 -4.45 -20.47
N ALA A 24 9.63 -5.54 -21.13
CA ALA A 24 10.76 -5.53 -22.05
C ALA A 24 10.55 -4.54 -23.21
N TRP A 25 9.33 -4.43 -23.74
CA TRP A 25 9.04 -3.43 -24.77
C TRP A 25 9.19 -2.00 -24.25
N ARG A 26 8.64 -1.68 -23.06
CA ARG A 26 8.75 -0.36 -22.42
C ARG A 26 10.20 0.05 -22.24
N GLU A 27 11.01 -0.82 -21.64
CA GLU A 27 12.43 -0.56 -21.36
C GLU A 27 13.26 -0.35 -22.64
N ASN A 28 12.92 -1.08 -23.71
CA ASN A 28 13.67 -1.03 -24.96
C ASN A 28 13.23 0.06 -25.94
N ASN A 29 12.02 0.60 -25.81
CA ASN A 29 11.46 1.52 -26.82
C ASN A 29 11.02 2.89 -26.27
N LEU A 30 10.88 3.05 -24.96
CA LEU A 30 10.37 4.28 -24.35
C LEU A 30 11.41 4.96 -23.44
N ILE A 31 11.29 6.29 -23.32
CA ILE A 31 12.02 7.08 -22.32
C ILE A 31 11.11 7.24 -21.09
N ILE A 32 11.15 6.25 -20.19
CA ILE A 32 10.21 6.15 -19.05
C ILE A 32 10.24 7.37 -18.11
N LYS A 33 11.43 7.92 -17.86
CA LYS A 33 11.63 9.09 -16.99
C LYS A 33 10.98 10.38 -17.52
N ASP A 34 10.66 10.44 -18.81
CA ASP A 34 10.13 11.62 -19.48
C ASP A 34 8.62 11.45 -19.78
N SER A 35 7.92 10.63 -18.98
CA SER A 35 6.48 10.41 -19.13
C SER A 35 5.68 11.66 -18.81
N ILE A 36 4.63 11.94 -19.60
CA ILE A 36 3.75 13.10 -19.42
C ILE A 36 2.34 12.61 -19.12
N ALA A 37 1.79 12.98 -17.98
CA ALA A 37 0.39 12.73 -17.65
C ALA A 37 -0.52 13.68 -18.47
N VAL A 38 -1.56 13.13 -19.10
CA VAL A 38 -2.45 13.86 -20.00
C VAL A 38 -3.92 13.50 -19.77
N ASN A 39 -4.79 14.49 -19.99
CA ASN A 39 -6.23 14.28 -20.07
C ASN A 39 -6.59 13.57 -21.38
N LEU A 40 -7.26 12.44 -21.27
CA LEU A 40 -7.67 11.60 -22.41
C LEU A 40 -9.14 11.21 -22.32
N PRO A 41 -9.83 11.06 -23.45
CA PRO A 41 -11.20 10.59 -23.48
C PRO A 41 -11.22 9.06 -23.32
N ILE A 42 -11.01 8.57 -22.09
CA ILE A 42 -10.92 7.14 -21.76
C ILE A 42 -11.92 6.72 -20.70
N ARG A 43 -12.37 5.48 -20.78
CA ARG A 43 -13.31 4.85 -19.83
C ARG A 43 -13.20 3.34 -19.85
N TYR A 44 -13.87 2.65 -18.93
CA TYR A 44 -14.03 1.20 -19.02
C TYR A 44 -15.09 0.84 -20.06
N GLY A 45 -14.81 -0.14 -20.92
CA GLY A 45 -15.74 -0.48 -22.01
C GLY A 45 -15.48 -1.76 -22.79
N ARG A 46 -14.34 -2.44 -22.60
CA ARG A 46 -14.06 -3.72 -23.27
C ARG A 46 -13.98 -4.86 -22.28
N ILE A 47 -14.76 -5.92 -22.48
CA ILE A 47 -14.59 -7.18 -21.74
C ILE A 47 -13.31 -7.87 -22.22
N SER A 48 -12.48 -8.34 -21.28
CA SER A 48 -11.25 -9.06 -21.60
C SER A 48 -11.20 -10.42 -20.95
N GLU A 49 -11.18 -11.47 -21.77
CA GLU A 49 -11.02 -12.87 -21.34
C GLU A 49 -9.74 -13.06 -20.52
N SER A 50 -8.63 -12.48 -20.97
CA SER A 50 -7.34 -12.50 -20.25
C SER A 50 -7.38 -11.83 -18.86
N ARG A 51 -8.46 -11.08 -18.57
CA ARG A 51 -8.69 -10.40 -17.30
C ARG A 51 -9.95 -10.96 -16.61
N ASN A 52 -10.17 -12.26 -16.77
CA ASN A 52 -11.27 -12.99 -16.19
C ASN A 52 -12.63 -12.34 -16.52
N ASP A 53 -12.85 -12.01 -17.80
CA ASP A 53 -14.06 -11.37 -18.33
C ASP A 53 -14.46 -10.07 -17.62
N THR A 54 -13.50 -9.31 -17.11
CA THR A 54 -13.74 -7.98 -16.54
C THR A 54 -13.52 -6.87 -17.56
N TYR A 55 -13.95 -5.65 -17.22
CA TYR A 55 -13.82 -4.50 -18.10
C TYR A 55 -12.40 -3.91 -18.08
N THR A 56 -11.93 -3.61 -19.29
CA THR A 56 -10.68 -2.92 -19.59
C THR A 56 -10.97 -1.57 -20.24
N MET A 57 -9.96 -0.71 -20.25
CA MET A 57 -10.08 0.65 -20.76
C MET A 57 -10.14 0.68 -22.28
N VAL A 58 -10.91 1.64 -22.78
CA VAL A 58 -11.06 2.00 -24.18
C VAL A 58 -11.07 3.53 -24.27
N PHE A 59 -10.77 4.04 -25.46
CA PHE A 59 -11.07 5.43 -25.78
C PHE A 59 -12.60 5.59 -25.96
N SER A 60 -13.11 6.80 -25.75
CA SER A 60 -14.52 7.13 -25.97
C SER A 60 -14.72 8.62 -26.25
N ASN A 61 -15.19 8.96 -27.46
CA ASN A 61 -15.52 10.34 -27.81
C ASN A 61 -16.68 10.92 -26.97
N THR A 62 -17.51 10.07 -26.38
CA THR A 62 -18.56 10.52 -25.44
C THR A 62 -17.99 11.16 -24.17
N CYS A 63 -16.84 10.68 -23.67
CA CYS A 63 -16.13 11.27 -22.53
C CYS A 63 -15.78 12.74 -22.81
N LYS A 64 -15.31 13.05 -24.03
CA LYS A 64 -14.99 14.42 -24.42
C LYS A 64 -16.24 15.31 -24.45
N LYS A 65 -17.34 14.80 -25.02
CA LYS A 65 -18.62 15.52 -25.11
C LYS A 65 -19.16 15.92 -23.73
N ASN A 66 -18.96 15.04 -22.74
CA ASN A 66 -19.48 15.23 -21.38
C ASN A 66 -18.45 15.83 -20.41
N ASN A 67 -17.30 16.33 -20.91
CA ASN A 67 -16.19 16.81 -20.10
C ASN A 67 -15.74 15.81 -19.00
N SER A 68 -15.84 14.51 -19.29
CA SER A 68 -15.57 13.39 -18.38
C SER A 68 -14.28 12.69 -18.80
N LEU A 69 -13.18 13.45 -18.85
CA LEU A 69 -11.87 12.93 -19.26
C LEU A 69 -11.24 12.09 -18.14
N GLY A 70 -10.49 11.07 -18.54
CA GLY A 70 -9.60 10.31 -17.65
C GLY A 70 -8.16 10.79 -17.79
N ILE A 71 -7.26 10.16 -17.03
CA ILE A 71 -5.82 10.42 -17.05
C ILE A 71 -5.11 9.21 -17.64
N GLY A 72 -4.29 9.44 -18.66
CA GLY A 72 -3.30 8.46 -19.13
C GLY A 72 -1.95 9.13 -19.32
N TYR A 73 -1.03 8.43 -19.98
CA TYR A 73 0.35 8.88 -20.10
C TYR A 73 0.84 8.87 -21.53
N ILE A 74 1.74 9.80 -21.84
CA ILE A 74 2.50 9.83 -23.07
C ILE A 74 3.96 9.58 -22.76
N PHE A 75 4.55 8.64 -23.46
CA PHE A 75 5.95 8.30 -23.34
C PHE A 75 6.69 8.62 -24.64
N PRO A 76 7.79 9.38 -24.62
CA PRO A 76 8.64 9.54 -25.79
C PRO A 76 9.22 8.20 -26.23
N ILE A 77 9.28 7.97 -27.54
CA ILE A 77 10.04 6.85 -28.10
C ILE A 77 11.54 7.18 -28.00
N ASN A 78 12.34 6.20 -27.58
CA ASN A 78 13.78 6.37 -27.36
C ASN A 78 14.63 6.32 -28.64
N LYS A 79 14.03 5.88 -29.77
CA LYS A 79 14.66 5.80 -31.09
C LYS A 79 14.21 6.95 -31.98
N PRO A 80 15.13 7.60 -32.73
CA PRO A 80 14.76 8.66 -33.66
C PRO A 80 13.94 8.09 -34.83
N ILE A 81 12.87 8.79 -35.20
CA ILE A 81 12.02 8.45 -36.35
C ILE A 81 12.42 9.37 -37.51
N LYS A 82 13.05 8.82 -38.53
CA LYS A 82 13.57 9.58 -39.68
C LYS A 82 12.70 9.42 -40.93
N ASN A 83 11.93 8.35 -41.00
CA ASN A 83 11.10 8.02 -42.15
C ASN A 83 9.86 7.20 -41.73
N SER A 84 8.96 6.94 -42.70
CA SER A 84 7.73 6.20 -42.46
C SER A 84 7.94 4.74 -42.01
N ASN A 85 9.02 4.08 -42.43
CA ASN A 85 9.28 2.70 -42.04
C ASN A 85 9.67 2.63 -40.56
N ASP A 86 10.47 3.58 -40.07
CA ASP A 86 10.81 3.67 -38.64
C ASP A 86 9.53 3.80 -37.79
N LEU A 87 8.57 4.65 -38.21
CA LEU A 87 7.28 4.81 -37.55
C LEU A 87 6.46 3.51 -37.54
N ILE A 88 6.39 2.83 -38.69
CA ILE A 88 5.67 1.56 -38.83
C ILE A 88 6.31 0.47 -37.97
N ASP A 89 7.65 0.43 -37.87
CA ASP A 89 8.37 -0.54 -37.05
C ASP A 89 8.13 -0.31 -35.55
N GLN A 90 8.04 0.95 -35.12
CA GLN A 90 7.63 1.27 -33.75
C GLN A 90 6.17 0.87 -33.48
N ALA A 91 5.26 1.13 -34.42
CA ALA A 91 3.87 0.72 -34.29
C ALA A 91 3.74 -0.82 -34.22
N LYS A 92 4.51 -1.57 -35.01
CA LYS A 92 4.58 -3.04 -34.93
C LYS A 92 5.15 -3.52 -33.61
N ALA A 93 6.19 -2.85 -33.10
CA ALA A 93 6.76 -3.18 -31.79
C ALA A 93 5.75 -2.96 -30.66
N LEU A 94 5.01 -1.84 -30.70
CA LEU A 94 3.90 -1.56 -29.80
C LEU A 94 2.80 -2.62 -29.90
N TRP A 95 2.37 -2.99 -31.11
CA TRP A 95 1.34 -4.01 -31.28
C TRP A 95 1.77 -5.38 -30.78
N ARG A 96 3.01 -5.82 -31.03
CA ARG A 96 3.53 -7.09 -30.51
C ARG A 96 3.56 -7.14 -28.98
N ALA A 97 3.67 -5.99 -28.32
CA ALA A 97 3.56 -5.91 -26.86
C ALA A 97 2.12 -6.12 -26.38
N GLU A 98 1.11 -5.76 -27.18
CA GLU A 98 -0.31 -6.00 -26.89
C GLU A 98 -0.81 -7.38 -27.35
N SER A 99 -0.36 -7.85 -28.51
CA SER A 99 -0.78 -9.08 -29.17
C SER A 99 0.44 -9.86 -29.67
N PRO A 100 1.08 -10.67 -28.81
CA PRO A 100 2.35 -11.33 -29.16
C PRO A 100 2.25 -12.36 -30.29
N SER A 101 1.06 -12.87 -30.57
CA SER A 101 0.78 -13.83 -31.65
C SER A 101 0.51 -13.16 -33.00
N SER A 102 0.31 -11.84 -33.04
CA SER A 102 0.07 -11.09 -34.28
C SER A 102 1.34 -10.37 -34.75
N GLY A 103 1.75 -10.64 -35.99
CA GLY A 103 2.84 -9.92 -36.66
C GLY A 103 2.40 -8.62 -37.36
N GLU A 104 1.09 -8.38 -37.42
CA GLU A 104 0.47 -7.25 -38.14
C GLU A 104 0.18 -6.08 -37.19
N LEU A 105 -0.48 -5.01 -37.65
CA LEU A 105 -0.78 -3.82 -36.83
C LEU A 105 -2.17 -3.86 -36.17
N CYS A 106 -2.92 -4.95 -36.38
CA CYS A 106 -4.28 -5.11 -35.89
C CYS A 106 -4.61 -6.59 -35.58
N ALA A 107 -5.78 -6.76 -34.99
CA ALA A 107 -6.54 -8.00 -34.88
C ALA A 107 -8.04 -7.66 -34.93
N SER A 108 -8.91 -8.66 -34.82
CA SER A 108 -10.36 -8.46 -34.76
C SER A 108 -10.81 -7.56 -33.60
N TRP A 109 -10.04 -7.49 -32.52
CA TRP A 109 -10.40 -6.76 -31.29
C TRP A 109 -9.72 -5.40 -31.12
N GLY A 110 -8.82 -5.01 -32.02
CA GLY A 110 -8.06 -3.76 -31.88
C GLY A 110 -6.99 -3.51 -32.94
N THR A 111 -6.39 -2.32 -32.90
CA THR A 111 -5.36 -1.87 -33.85
C THR A 111 -4.47 -0.79 -33.23
N VAL A 112 -3.36 -0.47 -33.89
CA VAL A 112 -2.57 0.74 -33.58
C VAL A 112 -3.06 1.92 -34.41
N ALA A 113 -3.30 3.05 -33.76
CA ALA A 113 -3.72 4.30 -34.39
C ALA A 113 -2.63 5.38 -34.28
N LEU A 114 -2.65 6.31 -35.23
CA LEU A 114 -1.77 7.49 -35.27
C LEU A 114 -2.57 8.77 -35.05
N LEU A 115 -2.10 9.62 -34.14
CA LEU A 115 -2.62 10.97 -33.93
C LEU A 115 -1.59 12.00 -34.40
N GLU A 116 -2.05 12.91 -35.25
CA GLU A 116 -1.25 14.00 -35.82
C GLU A 116 -1.35 15.26 -34.97
N ASN A 117 -0.21 15.92 -34.70
CA ASN A 117 -0.22 17.19 -34.01
C ASN A 117 -0.81 18.28 -34.94
N PRO A 118 -1.91 18.94 -34.57
CA PRO A 118 -2.59 19.91 -35.44
C PRO A 118 -1.77 21.19 -35.71
N ILE A 119 -0.69 21.43 -34.96
CA ILE A 119 0.12 22.66 -35.04
C ILE A 119 1.45 22.42 -35.78
N LYS A 120 1.89 21.17 -35.91
CA LYS A 120 3.18 20.82 -36.53
C LYS A 120 2.97 20.48 -38.00
N GLU A 121 3.88 20.95 -38.85
CA GLU A 121 3.92 20.53 -40.25
C GLU A 121 4.66 19.19 -40.33
N ILE A 122 3.96 18.16 -40.81
CA ILE A 122 4.47 16.80 -40.94
C ILE A 122 4.62 16.48 -42.41
N ASP A 123 5.71 15.80 -42.79
CA ASP A 123 5.91 15.35 -44.16
C ASP A 123 4.71 14.50 -44.62
N PRO A 124 3.94 14.95 -45.65
CA PRO A 124 2.79 14.23 -46.16
C PRO A 124 3.11 12.81 -46.64
N SER A 125 4.37 12.55 -47.03
CA SER A 125 4.82 11.23 -47.46
C SER A 125 4.69 10.18 -46.35
N ILE A 126 4.93 10.58 -45.08
CA ILE A 126 4.84 9.71 -43.91
C ILE A 126 3.38 9.36 -43.62
N ILE A 127 2.52 10.37 -43.58
CA ILE A 127 1.08 10.18 -43.36
C ILE A 127 0.47 9.33 -44.47
N LYS A 128 0.83 9.58 -45.74
CA LYS A 128 0.36 8.80 -46.89
C LYS A 128 0.77 7.33 -46.78
N LYS A 129 2.02 7.05 -46.39
CA LYS A 129 2.50 5.68 -46.23
C LYS A 129 1.85 4.98 -45.04
N TRP A 130 1.63 5.68 -43.92
CA TRP A 130 0.88 5.18 -42.77
C TRP A 130 -0.53 4.76 -43.19
N ARG A 131 -1.29 5.69 -43.78
CA ARG A 131 -2.68 5.46 -44.22
C ARG A 131 -2.80 4.26 -45.15
N LYS A 132 -1.89 4.15 -46.14
CA LYS A 132 -1.85 2.99 -47.04
C LYS A 132 -1.63 1.68 -46.27
N THR A 133 -0.63 1.66 -45.38
CA THR A 133 -0.26 0.47 -44.62
C THR A 133 -1.40 0.00 -43.71
N LEU A 134 -2.07 0.92 -43.01
CA LEU A 134 -3.18 0.58 -42.12
C LEU A 134 -4.45 0.21 -42.89
N HIS A 135 -4.75 0.89 -43.98
CA HIS A 135 -5.88 0.53 -44.83
C HIS A 135 -5.75 -0.89 -45.40
N ASP A 136 -4.55 -1.24 -45.89
CA ASP A 136 -4.25 -2.58 -46.39
C ASP A 136 -4.38 -3.67 -45.31
N VAL A 137 -4.14 -3.32 -44.05
CA VAL A 137 -4.16 -4.24 -42.91
C VAL A 137 -5.57 -4.37 -42.32
N ILE A 138 -6.27 -3.26 -42.07
CA ILE A 138 -7.65 -3.24 -41.54
C ILE A 138 -8.62 -3.95 -42.48
N ASN A 139 -8.51 -3.74 -43.79
CA ASN A 139 -9.38 -4.41 -44.77
C ASN A 139 -9.18 -5.93 -44.83
N LYS A 140 -7.99 -6.44 -44.48
CA LYS A 140 -7.69 -7.87 -44.50
C LYS A 140 -8.20 -8.61 -43.27
N THR A 141 -8.24 -7.92 -42.13
CA THR A 141 -8.52 -8.54 -40.83
C THR A 141 -9.98 -8.44 -40.40
N GLU A 142 -10.85 -7.87 -41.23
CA GLU A 142 -12.26 -7.57 -40.90
C GLU A 142 -12.37 -6.93 -39.50
N THR A 143 -11.44 -6.04 -39.16
CA THR A 143 -11.35 -5.46 -37.82
C THR A 143 -12.56 -4.56 -37.57
N ASP A 144 -13.57 -5.12 -36.91
CA ASP A 144 -14.76 -4.40 -36.48
C ASP A 144 -14.42 -3.62 -35.20
N ILE A 145 -14.03 -2.35 -35.38
CA ILE A 145 -14.00 -1.38 -34.29
C ILE A 145 -15.42 -0.86 -34.15
N SER A 146 -16.27 -1.77 -33.66
CA SER A 146 -17.71 -1.59 -33.57
C SER A 146 -18.03 -0.34 -32.77
N LEU A 147 -18.92 0.46 -33.34
CA LEU A 147 -19.45 1.65 -32.70
C LEU A 147 -20.52 1.21 -31.73
N LEU A 148 -20.39 1.60 -30.46
CA LEU A 148 -21.56 1.62 -29.58
C LEU A 148 -22.53 2.68 -30.09
N GLU A 149 -23.82 2.47 -29.84
CA GLU A 149 -24.88 3.37 -30.28
C GLU A 149 -24.60 4.82 -29.86
N ASN A 150 -24.73 5.76 -30.80
CA ASN A 150 -24.55 7.21 -30.61
C ASN A 150 -23.11 7.71 -30.37
N GLU A 151 -22.09 6.91 -30.71
CA GLU A 151 -20.69 7.34 -30.63
C GLU A 151 -20.04 7.58 -31.99
N ARG A 152 -19.23 8.65 -32.08
CA ARG A 152 -18.40 8.89 -33.27
C ARG A 152 -17.18 7.96 -33.26
N PRO A 153 -16.80 7.39 -34.41
CA PRO A 153 -15.60 6.57 -34.52
C PRO A 153 -14.37 7.24 -33.91
N ILE A 154 -13.64 6.48 -33.10
CA ILE A 154 -12.39 6.91 -32.49
C ILE A 154 -11.24 6.83 -33.48
N ILE A 155 -11.38 6.03 -34.53
CA ILE A 155 -10.40 5.87 -35.60
C ILE A 155 -11.13 5.98 -36.95
N ASP A 156 -10.47 6.53 -37.97
CA ASP A 156 -10.99 6.45 -39.34
C ASP A 156 -10.53 5.18 -40.07
N GLY A 157 -11.07 4.94 -41.27
CA GLY A 157 -10.72 3.80 -42.13
C GLY A 157 -9.27 3.80 -42.66
N TYR A 158 -8.44 4.73 -42.20
CA TYR A 158 -7.02 4.84 -42.55
C TYR A 158 -6.11 4.75 -41.31
N GLY A 159 -6.66 4.38 -40.15
CA GLY A 159 -5.88 4.21 -38.93
C GLY A 159 -5.51 5.53 -38.23
N MET A 160 -6.20 6.64 -38.52
CA MET A 160 -5.97 7.92 -37.84
C MET A 160 -6.89 8.06 -36.64
N LEU A 161 -6.30 8.36 -35.48
CA LEU A 161 -7.03 8.60 -34.24
C LEU A 161 -7.80 9.93 -34.32
N LYS A 162 -9.07 9.91 -33.92
CA LYS A 162 -10.04 11.01 -33.97
C LYS A 162 -10.39 11.55 -32.60
N ILE A 163 -9.39 11.64 -31.73
CA ILE A 163 -9.49 12.38 -30.45
C ILE A 163 -8.87 13.77 -30.61
N GLY A 164 -9.16 14.68 -29.67
CA GLY A 164 -8.42 15.94 -29.63
C GLY A 164 -6.96 15.70 -29.24
N TRP A 165 -6.05 16.58 -29.67
CA TRP A 165 -4.68 16.58 -29.16
C TRP A 165 -4.72 16.66 -27.62
N PRO A 166 -4.09 15.72 -26.89
CA PRO A 166 -4.22 15.64 -25.43
C PRO A 166 -3.76 16.91 -24.73
N GLN A 167 -4.30 17.18 -23.55
CA GLN A 167 -3.85 18.31 -22.72
C GLN A 167 -3.00 17.77 -21.56
N PRO A 168 -1.76 18.26 -21.38
CA PRO A 168 -0.92 17.82 -20.27
C PRO A 168 -1.45 18.38 -18.95
N LEU A 169 -1.28 17.61 -17.87
CA LEU A 169 -1.65 18.05 -16.52
C LEU A 169 -0.68 19.09 -15.95
N GLU A 170 0.56 19.08 -16.44
CA GLU A 170 1.61 20.04 -16.07
C GLU A 170 2.20 20.67 -17.34
N GLU A 171 2.56 21.94 -17.27
CA GLU A 171 3.23 22.62 -18.37
C GLU A 171 4.63 22.01 -18.62
N GLY A 172 4.98 21.76 -19.87
CA GLY A 172 6.25 21.11 -20.19
C GLY A 172 6.47 20.86 -21.69
N ARG A 173 7.40 19.95 -22.00
CA ARG A 173 7.84 19.61 -23.38
C ARG A 173 6.80 18.85 -24.21
N PHE A 174 5.53 18.83 -23.80
CA PHE A 174 4.49 18.11 -24.52
C PHE A 174 4.30 18.61 -25.97
N ASN A 175 4.46 19.91 -26.20
CA ASN A 175 4.34 20.52 -27.55
C ASN A 175 5.50 20.18 -28.50
N ASP A 176 6.48 19.39 -28.05
CA ASP A 176 7.58 18.92 -28.87
C ASP A 176 7.19 17.73 -29.75
N PHE A 177 6.13 16.98 -29.43
CA PHE A 177 5.73 15.81 -30.21
C PHE A 177 5.08 16.20 -31.54
N ASP A 178 5.50 15.55 -32.61
CA ASP A 178 4.90 15.68 -33.94
C ASP A 178 3.76 14.67 -34.13
N LEU A 179 3.93 13.46 -33.59
CA LEU A 179 3.01 12.34 -33.74
C LEU A 179 2.85 11.56 -32.43
N LEU A 180 1.68 10.96 -32.24
CA LEU A 180 1.41 10.03 -31.14
C LEU A 180 0.85 8.71 -31.66
N LEU A 181 1.36 7.59 -31.15
CA LEU A 181 0.83 6.25 -31.37
C LEU A 181 -0.05 5.83 -30.18
N ALA A 182 -1.12 5.09 -30.44
CA ALA A 182 -1.97 4.52 -29.40
C ALA A 182 -2.49 3.15 -29.80
N THR A 183 -2.68 2.25 -28.83
CA THR A 183 -3.40 0.99 -29.04
C THR A 183 -4.88 1.22 -28.79
N ILE A 184 -5.71 0.91 -29.78
CA ILE A 184 -7.15 1.10 -29.76
C ILE A 184 -7.80 -0.26 -29.73
N THR A 185 -8.73 -0.42 -28.80
CA THR A 185 -9.48 -1.65 -28.57
C THR A 185 -10.96 -1.41 -28.84
N SER A 186 -11.61 -2.37 -29.49
CA SER A 186 -13.05 -2.30 -29.72
C SER A 186 -13.78 -2.43 -28.38
N PRO A 187 -14.72 -1.54 -28.04
CA PRO A 187 -15.59 -1.78 -26.90
C PRO A 187 -16.38 -3.07 -27.15
N MET A 188 -16.65 -3.82 -26.08
CA MET A 188 -17.53 -4.99 -26.14
C MET A 188 -18.64 -4.76 -25.13
N SER A 189 -19.86 -4.57 -25.63
CA SER A 189 -21.04 -4.40 -24.80
C SER A 189 -22.09 -5.47 -25.11
N ILE A 190 -22.67 -6.03 -24.06
CA ILE A 190 -23.83 -6.93 -24.14
C ILE A 190 -25.09 -6.14 -24.56
N THR A 191 -25.13 -4.84 -24.30
CA THR A 191 -26.32 -3.98 -24.46
C THR A 191 -26.11 -2.83 -25.44
N ASN A 192 -25.06 -2.88 -26.27
CA ASN A 192 -24.64 -1.79 -27.17
C ASN A 192 -24.39 -0.42 -26.48
N LEU A 193 -24.17 -0.43 -25.16
CA LEU A 193 -23.88 0.75 -24.33
C LEU A 193 -22.65 0.52 -23.46
N TYR A 194 -21.94 1.60 -23.11
CA TYR A 194 -20.85 1.49 -22.16
C TYR A 194 -21.33 1.11 -20.75
N PRO A 195 -20.54 0.33 -20.00
CA PRO A 195 -20.93 -0.10 -18.67
C PRO A 195 -20.93 1.06 -17.66
N SER A 196 -21.88 1.04 -16.75
CA SER A 196 -21.91 1.92 -15.56
C SER A 196 -20.89 1.46 -14.51
N ALA A 197 -20.57 2.32 -13.54
CA ALA A 197 -19.72 1.96 -12.41
C ALA A 197 -20.23 0.71 -11.66
N VAL A 198 -21.57 0.60 -11.51
CA VAL A 198 -22.24 -0.57 -10.92
C VAL A 198 -21.98 -1.84 -11.71
N GLN A 199 -22.11 -1.80 -13.04
CA GLN A 199 -21.84 -2.98 -13.88
C GLN A 199 -20.35 -3.37 -13.83
N ILE A 200 -19.44 -2.39 -13.81
CA ILE A 200 -18.00 -2.63 -13.73
C ILE A 200 -17.64 -3.29 -12.39
N ALA A 201 -18.08 -2.69 -11.28
CA ALA A 201 -17.85 -3.22 -9.93
C ALA A 201 -18.47 -4.62 -9.75
N SER A 202 -19.70 -4.81 -10.24
CA SER A 202 -20.40 -6.09 -10.13
C SER A 202 -19.68 -7.20 -10.90
N LYS A 203 -19.14 -6.91 -12.09
CA LYS A 203 -18.37 -7.89 -12.87
C LYS A 203 -17.06 -8.26 -12.18
N MET A 204 -16.34 -7.28 -11.62
CA MET A 204 -15.12 -7.56 -10.84
C MET A 204 -15.40 -8.41 -9.60
N ILE A 205 -16.49 -8.11 -8.89
CA ILE A 205 -16.97 -8.89 -7.74
C ILE A 205 -17.30 -10.31 -8.15
N HIS A 206 -18.12 -10.48 -9.18
CA HIS A 206 -18.58 -11.78 -9.65
C HIS A 206 -17.41 -12.67 -10.09
N ASN A 207 -16.46 -12.09 -10.82
CA ASN A 207 -15.31 -12.82 -11.35
C ASN A 207 -14.10 -12.83 -10.40
N ASN A 208 -14.22 -12.25 -9.19
CA ASN A 208 -13.14 -12.10 -8.22
C ASN A 208 -11.82 -11.57 -8.82
N TYR A 209 -11.90 -10.63 -9.77
CA TYR A 209 -10.75 -10.09 -10.49
C TYR A 209 -10.73 -8.56 -10.43
N PHE A 210 -9.77 -8.02 -9.69
CA PHE A 210 -9.66 -6.59 -9.40
C PHE A 210 -8.33 -5.99 -9.84
N VAL A 211 -7.38 -6.84 -10.24
CA VAL A 211 -5.99 -6.47 -10.50
C VAL A 211 -5.89 -5.36 -11.55
N TYR A 212 -6.62 -5.47 -12.66
CA TYR A 212 -6.57 -4.47 -13.73
C TYR A 212 -7.01 -3.08 -13.26
N PHE A 213 -8.13 -3.01 -12.52
CA PHE A 213 -8.67 -1.76 -11.99
C PHE A 213 -7.68 -1.11 -11.02
N PHE A 214 -7.25 -1.84 -9.99
CA PHE A 214 -6.36 -1.29 -8.98
C PHE A 214 -4.95 -1.00 -9.51
N LYS A 215 -4.39 -1.82 -10.40
CA LYS A 215 -3.08 -1.53 -11.01
C LYS A 215 -3.10 -0.27 -11.87
N ASN A 216 -4.17 0.00 -12.60
CA ASN A 216 -4.31 1.29 -13.30
C ASN A 216 -4.31 2.45 -12.30
N ILE A 217 -5.07 2.33 -11.20
CA ILE A 217 -5.10 3.35 -10.15
C ILE A 217 -3.71 3.54 -9.52
N GLU A 218 -3.02 2.46 -9.17
CA GLU A 218 -1.67 2.50 -8.59
C GLU A 218 -0.66 3.20 -9.50
N ASN A 219 -0.81 3.07 -10.82
CA ASN A 219 0.07 3.66 -11.82
C ASN A 219 -0.46 5.00 -12.37
N GLY A 220 -1.37 5.66 -11.63
CA GLY A 220 -1.82 7.01 -11.97
C GLY A 220 -2.77 7.11 -13.18
N ILE A 221 -3.18 5.99 -13.78
CA ILE A 221 -4.21 5.98 -14.82
C ILE A 221 -5.57 6.11 -14.13
N ARG A 222 -6.41 7.03 -14.59
CA ARG A 222 -7.72 7.32 -13.97
C ARG A 222 -8.83 7.42 -14.99
N THR A 223 -10.04 7.11 -14.56
CA THR A 223 -11.28 7.44 -15.27
C THR A 223 -12.22 8.20 -14.35
N TYR A 224 -13.19 8.91 -14.93
CA TYR A 224 -14.24 9.58 -14.16
C TYR A 224 -15.14 8.59 -13.36
N GLN A 225 -15.07 7.28 -13.68
CA GLN A 225 -15.88 6.24 -13.02
C GLN A 225 -15.22 5.71 -11.73
N ASP A 226 -13.93 5.98 -11.52
CA ASP A 226 -13.13 5.32 -10.48
C ASP A 226 -13.69 5.55 -9.08
N GLU A 227 -14.10 6.77 -8.74
CA GLU A 227 -14.65 7.08 -7.42
C GLU A 227 -15.95 6.32 -7.11
N GLU A 228 -16.85 6.23 -8.10
CA GLU A 228 -18.12 5.52 -7.94
C GLU A 228 -17.88 4.01 -7.84
N ILE A 229 -16.96 3.47 -8.66
CA ILE A 229 -16.54 2.07 -8.57
C ILE A 229 -15.96 1.77 -7.19
N LEU A 230 -15.05 2.61 -6.67
CA LEU A 230 -14.45 2.44 -5.34
C LEU A 230 -15.52 2.50 -4.25
N LYS A 231 -16.50 3.41 -4.34
CA LYS A 231 -17.64 3.45 -3.39
C LYS A 231 -18.39 2.13 -3.36
N ILE A 232 -18.72 1.56 -4.52
CA ILE A 232 -19.47 0.30 -4.61
C ILE A 232 -18.64 -0.89 -4.09
N LEU A 233 -17.37 -0.96 -4.50
CA LEU A 233 -16.45 -1.99 -4.04
C LEU A 233 -16.26 -1.94 -2.53
N PHE A 234 -16.15 -0.73 -1.95
CA PHE A 234 -15.80 -0.54 -0.55
C PHE A 234 -16.97 -0.39 0.41
N ASN A 235 -18.22 -0.39 -0.09
CA ASN A 235 -19.43 -0.41 0.74
C ASN A 235 -19.71 -1.80 1.37
N ARG A 236 -18.67 -2.62 1.54
CA ARG A 236 -18.73 -3.90 2.25
C ARG A 236 -18.24 -3.67 3.67
N ASP A 237 -19.14 -3.86 4.63
CA ASP A 237 -18.80 -3.83 6.05
C ASP A 237 -18.04 -5.10 6.43
N PHE A 238 -16.80 -4.92 6.89
CA PHE A 238 -16.04 -5.95 7.61
C PHE A 238 -16.21 -5.72 9.12
N ASN A 239 -17.46 -5.70 9.59
CA ASN A 239 -17.78 -5.44 11.00
C ASN A 239 -17.99 -6.75 11.75
N HIS A 240 -16.88 -7.40 12.14
CA HIS A 240 -16.90 -8.45 13.15
C HIS A 240 -15.78 -8.21 14.16
N PHE A 241 -16.10 -7.54 15.25
CA PHE A 241 -15.19 -7.28 16.37
C PHE A 241 -15.04 -8.53 17.23
N LEU A 242 -13.79 -8.92 17.49
CA LEU A 242 -13.42 -9.99 18.45
C LEU A 242 -12.98 -9.40 19.80
N PHE A 243 -12.75 -8.09 19.85
CA PHE A 243 -12.24 -7.37 21.01
C PHE A 243 -13.06 -6.09 21.22
N ASP A 244 -13.41 -5.78 22.47
CA ASP A 244 -14.03 -4.51 22.85
C ASP A 244 -12.96 -3.42 22.79
N ILE A 245 -12.92 -2.70 21.68
CA ILE A 245 -12.17 -1.45 21.57
C ILE A 245 -12.94 -0.38 22.35
N PRO A 246 -12.28 0.44 23.19
CA PRO A 246 -12.96 1.51 23.93
C PRO A 246 -13.83 2.36 23.00
N ARG A 247 -15.13 2.42 23.28
CA ARG A 247 -16.13 3.07 22.43
C ARG A 247 -16.53 4.47 22.90
N ASP A 248 -15.69 5.13 23.69
CA ASP A 248 -15.92 6.55 23.98
C ASP A 248 -16.00 7.28 22.63
N GLU A 249 -17.22 7.63 22.20
CA GLU A 249 -17.45 8.34 20.96
C GLU A 249 -17.01 9.78 21.19
N PHE A 250 -15.79 10.09 20.75
CA PHE A 250 -15.40 11.48 20.65
C PHE A 250 -16.12 12.05 19.41
N ASN A 251 -16.96 13.06 19.61
CA ASN A 251 -17.61 13.77 18.50
C ASN A 251 -16.58 14.59 17.73
N VAL A 252 -15.84 13.94 16.82
CA VAL A 252 -14.67 14.50 16.15
C VAL A 252 -14.90 14.53 14.65
N GLU A 253 -14.93 15.73 14.08
CA GLU A 253 -15.01 15.91 12.64
C GLU A 253 -13.62 16.13 12.04
N TYR A 254 -13.08 15.12 11.37
CA TYR A 254 -11.81 15.22 10.62
C TYR A 254 -11.77 16.43 9.66
N ASN A 255 -12.89 16.75 9.03
CA ASN A 255 -13.00 17.88 8.09
C ASN A 255 -12.77 19.25 8.76
N LYS A 256 -12.82 19.33 10.10
CA LYS A 256 -12.58 20.54 10.89
C LYS A 256 -11.16 20.61 11.47
N ILE A 257 -10.27 19.67 11.17
CA ILE A 257 -8.91 19.61 11.75
C ILE A 257 -8.09 20.90 11.65
N LYS A 258 -8.33 21.71 10.59
CA LYS A 258 -7.65 23.01 10.40
C LYS A 258 -8.11 24.09 11.39
N LYS A 259 -9.25 23.87 12.05
CA LYS A 259 -9.92 24.80 12.95
C LYS A 259 -9.76 24.41 14.42
N TYR A 260 -9.11 23.28 14.72
CA TYR A 260 -8.84 22.89 16.10
C TYR A 260 -7.94 23.93 16.77
N ASP A 261 -8.26 24.23 18.02
CA ASP A 261 -7.61 25.28 18.82
C ASP A 261 -7.14 24.78 20.19
N SER A 262 -7.28 23.47 20.45
CA SER A 262 -6.87 22.86 21.72
C SER A 262 -6.18 21.51 21.55
N GLU A 263 -5.22 21.18 22.44
CA GLU A 263 -4.59 19.84 22.47
C GLU A 263 -5.62 18.72 22.68
N SER A 264 -6.75 19.00 23.34
CA SER A 264 -7.80 18.00 23.57
C SER A 264 -8.46 17.54 22.27
N GLU A 265 -8.71 18.44 21.32
CA GLU A 265 -9.31 18.07 20.02
C GLU A 265 -8.35 17.22 19.19
N TYR A 266 -7.06 17.58 19.18
CA TYR A 266 -6.01 16.79 18.53
C TYR A 266 -5.87 15.41 19.18
N MET A 267 -5.95 15.32 20.51
CA MET A 267 -5.88 14.05 21.24
C MET A 267 -7.08 13.17 20.94
N SER A 268 -8.30 13.73 20.93
CA SER A 268 -9.52 12.99 20.58
C SER A 268 -9.46 12.45 19.15
N LEU A 269 -9.01 13.24 18.17
CA LEU A 269 -8.82 12.74 16.80
C LEU A 269 -7.72 11.68 16.72
N SER A 270 -6.63 11.83 17.49
CA SER A 270 -5.57 10.81 17.56
C SER A 270 -6.10 9.47 18.06
N ILE A 271 -6.98 9.49 19.07
CA ILE A 271 -7.63 8.28 19.60
C ILE A 271 -8.52 7.64 18.53
N GLU A 272 -9.38 8.40 17.86
CA GLU A 272 -10.28 7.88 16.81
C GLU A 272 -9.51 7.26 15.63
N LEU A 273 -8.46 7.93 15.15
CA LEU A 273 -7.62 7.36 14.10
C LEU A 273 -6.86 6.12 14.57
N PHE A 274 -6.46 6.07 15.84
CA PHE A 274 -5.79 4.91 16.40
C PHE A 274 -6.74 3.71 16.57
N LYS A 275 -8.02 3.94 16.86
CA LYS A 275 -9.07 2.91 16.77
C LYS A 275 -9.19 2.39 15.34
N GLU A 276 -9.32 3.29 14.35
CA GLU A 276 -9.47 2.92 12.94
C GLU A 276 -8.31 2.02 12.45
N ILE A 277 -7.05 2.35 12.74
CA ILE A 277 -5.91 1.47 12.37
C ILE A 277 -5.90 0.16 13.15
N SER A 278 -6.30 0.18 14.42
CA SER A 278 -6.36 -1.04 15.25
C SER A 278 -7.41 -2.02 14.72
N GLU A 279 -8.56 -1.52 14.29
CA GLU A 279 -9.63 -2.30 13.65
C GLU A 279 -9.17 -2.92 12.34
N LEU A 280 -8.47 -2.14 11.50
CA LEU A 280 -7.88 -2.65 10.28
C LEU A 280 -6.89 -3.79 10.57
N GLN A 281 -6.04 -3.66 11.59
CA GLN A 281 -5.11 -4.72 12.00
C GLN A 281 -5.82 -5.98 12.48
N VAL A 282 -6.94 -5.85 13.21
CA VAL A 282 -7.79 -7.00 13.59
C VAL A 282 -8.33 -7.71 12.35
N ASN A 283 -8.95 -6.96 11.44
CA ASN A 283 -9.54 -7.52 10.22
C ASN A 283 -8.50 -8.17 9.30
N ILE A 284 -7.34 -7.54 9.15
CA ILE A 284 -6.21 -8.11 8.40
C ILE A 284 -5.72 -9.40 9.05
N THR A 285 -5.61 -9.44 10.37
CA THR A 285 -5.18 -10.64 11.10
C THR A 285 -6.17 -11.78 10.90
N LYS A 286 -7.48 -11.53 10.96
CA LYS A 286 -8.52 -12.54 10.70
C LYS A 286 -8.48 -13.10 9.28
N LEU A 287 -8.11 -12.27 8.30
CA LEU A 287 -7.98 -12.71 6.91
C LEU A 287 -6.72 -13.53 6.66
N LEU A 288 -5.65 -13.25 7.41
CA LEU A 288 -4.42 -14.04 7.36
C LEU A 288 -4.57 -15.37 8.11
N PHE A 289 -5.27 -15.34 9.25
CA PHE A 289 -5.44 -16.47 10.16
C PHE A 289 -6.92 -16.56 10.51
N GLU A 290 -7.63 -17.43 9.81
CA GLU A 290 -9.05 -17.64 10.03
C GLU A 290 -9.35 -18.00 11.49
N GLU A 291 -10.41 -17.41 12.02
CA GLU A 291 -10.85 -17.66 13.39
C GLU A 291 -11.23 -19.14 13.56
N ASN A 292 -10.74 -19.77 14.63
CA ASN A 292 -10.97 -21.18 14.96
C ASN A 292 -10.37 -22.20 13.98
N LYS A 293 -9.42 -21.81 13.13
CA LYS A 293 -8.59 -22.77 12.38
C LYS A 293 -7.22 -22.96 13.05
N ASP A 294 -6.76 -24.20 13.04
CA ASP A 294 -5.42 -24.54 13.51
C ASP A 294 -4.36 -23.90 12.59
N ILE A 295 -3.32 -23.34 13.21
CA ILE A 295 -2.21 -22.71 12.50
C ILE A 295 -1.05 -23.70 12.48
N GLU A 296 -0.71 -24.18 11.29
CA GLU A 296 0.43 -25.08 11.09
C GLU A 296 1.73 -24.30 10.82
N GLY A 297 2.83 -24.86 11.32
CA GLY A 297 4.18 -24.34 11.09
C GLY A 297 4.57 -23.19 12.00
N TYR A 298 5.75 -23.30 12.63
CA TYR A 298 6.24 -22.32 13.60
C TYR A 298 6.30 -20.88 13.07
N LYS A 299 6.64 -20.70 11.79
CA LYS A 299 6.63 -19.38 11.15
C LYS A 299 5.27 -18.69 11.27
N ASN A 300 4.20 -19.38 10.89
CA ASN A 300 2.84 -18.84 10.90
C ASN A 300 2.36 -18.62 12.34
N VAL A 301 2.67 -19.56 13.25
CA VAL A 301 2.36 -19.44 14.68
C VAL A 301 3.02 -18.21 15.30
N ILE A 302 4.30 -17.94 15.00
CA ILE A 302 5.01 -16.75 15.49
C ILE A 302 4.36 -15.48 14.96
N ILE A 303 4.10 -15.42 13.65
CA ILE A 303 3.49 -14.25 13.00
C ILE A 303 2.11 -13.96 13.61
N ALA A 304 1.24 -14.97 13.71
CA ALA A 304 -0.08 -14.85 14.31
C ALA A 304 0.01 -14.41 15.78
N GLY A 305 0.91 -15.00 16.56
CA GLY A 305 1.13 -14.63 17.96
C GLY A 305 1.56 -13.17 18.14
N ILE A 306 2.46 -12.67 17.29
CA ILE A 306 2.92 -11.28 17.33
C ILE A 306 1.80 -10.32 16.88
N LEU A 307 1.02 -10.67 15.85
CA LEU A 307 -0.15 -9.86 15.42
C LEU A 307 -1.20 -9.74 16.54
N ILE A 308 -1.54 -10.86 17.20
CA ILE A 308 -2.45 -10.83 18.35
C ILE A 308 -1.86 -10.01 19.51
N ARG A 309 -0.55 -10.09 19.74
CA ARG A 309 0.13 -9.24 20.72
C ARG A 309 0.02 -7.75 20.38
N ILE A 310 0.22 -7.37 19.11
CA ILE A 310 0.05 -6.00 18.61
C ILE A 310 -1.37 -5.50 18.91
N ILE A 311 -2.40 -6.29 18.56
CA ILE A 311 -3.81 -5.95 18.83
C ILE A 311 -4.05 -5.71 20.33
N LYS A 312 -3.56 -6.59 21.20
CA LYS A 312 -3.70 -6.44 22.66
C LYS A 312 -2.97 -5.20 23.19
N LEU A 313 -1.80 -4.88 22.64
CA LEU A 313 -1.05 -3.68 23.01
C LEU A 313 -1.77 -2.41 22.54
N ASN A 314 -2.38 -2.41 21.36
CA ASN A 314 -3.19 -1.29 20.89
C ASN A 314 -4.38 -1.00 21.83
N ILE A 315 -5.08 -2.06 22.28
CA ILE A 315 -6.17 -1.92 23.25
C ILE A 315 -5.65 -1.27 24.55
N GLY A 316 -4.52 -1.76 25.08
CA GLY A 316 -3.89 -1.16 26.25
C GLY A 316 -3.49 0.31 26.04
N ILE A 317 -2.97 0.66 24.85
CA ILE A 317 -2.64 2.05 24.49
C ILE A 317 -3.89 2.93 24.48
N LEU A 318 -4.99 2.45 23.90
CA LEU A 318 -6.27 3.17 23.89
C LEU A 318 -6.81 3.36 25.31
N ASP A 319 -6.82 2.30 26.12
CA ASP A 319 -7.25 2.36 27.52
C ASP A 319 -6.46 3.40 28.32
N MET A 320 -5.13 3.37 28.22
CA MET A 320 -4.26 4.31 28.94
C MET A 320 -4.42 5.74 28.42
N SER A 321 -4.70 5.92 27.13
CA SER A 321 -4.98 7.22 26.53
C SER A 321 -6.29 7.81 27.03
N CYS A 322 -7.38 7.04 26.99
CA CYS A 322 -8.70 7.48 27.47
C CYS A 322 -8.69 7.74 28.99
N GLN A 323 -7.99 6.90 29.77
CA GLN A 323 -7.86 7.07 31.22
C GLN A 323 -6.82 8.12 31.64
N LYS A 324 -6.15 8.78 30.68
CA LYS A 324 -5.13 9.81 30.91
C LYS A 324 -3.96 9.32 31.79
N LYS A 325 -3.47 8.10 31.55
CA LYS A 325 -2.36 7.47 32.29
C LYS A 325 -1.07 7.46 31.46
N ARG A 326 -0.45 8.63 31.26
CA ARG A 326 0.69 8.81 30.34
C ARG A 326 1.90 7.92 30.65
N GLU A 327 2.22 7.76 31.92
CA GLU A 327 3.35 6.99 32.43
C GLU A 327 3.27 5.54 31.94
N LEU A 328 2.08 4.94 32.06
CA LEU A 328 1.82 3.59 31.55
C LEU A 328 1.77 3.58 30.03
N LEU A 329 1.13 4.57 29.40
CA LEU A 329 1.05 4.68 27.94
C LEU A 329 2.43 4.56 27.27
N VAL A 330 3.46 5.21 27.81
CA VAL A 330 4.84 5.16 27.27
C VAL A 330 5.42 3.74 27.28
N ILE A 331 5.13 2.96 28.33
CA ILE A 331 5.57 1.56 28.45
C ILE A 331 4.89 0.69 27.38
N PHE A 332 3.58 0.88 27.17
CA PHE A 332 2.83 0.15 26.16
C PHE A 332 3.29 0.50 24.74
N ILE A 333 3.54 1.78 24.47
CA ILE A 333 4.06 2.26 23.18
C ILE A 333 5.41 1.62 22.85
N ARG A 334 6.34 1.53 23.80
CA ARG A 334 7.62 0.82 23.61
C ARG A 334 7.40 -0.65 23.27
N CYS A 335 6.54 -1.32 24.02
CA CYS A 335 6.20 -2.74 23.78
C CYS A 335 5.59 -2.95 22.39
N LEU A 336 4.72 -2.04 21.94
CA LEU A 336 4.12 -2.10 20.61
C LEU A 336 5.18 -1.91 19.55
N PHE A 337 6.02 -0.87 19.66
CA PHE A 337 7.10 -0.59 18.72
C PHE A 337 8.00 -1.80 18.52
N GLU A 338 8.45 -2.43 19.62
CA GLU A 338 9.30 -3.63 19.52
C GLU A 338 8.58 -4.80 18.83
N SER A 339 7.28 -4.97 19.10
CA SER A 339 6.47 -6.01 18.45
C SER A 339 6.32 -5.76 16.94
N LEU A 340 6.11 -4.50 16.54
CA LEU A 340 6.07 -4.09 15.13
C LEU A 340 7.40 -4.35 14.44
N VAL A 341 8.53 -3.92 15.03
CA VAL A 341 9.88 -4.15 14.49
C VAL A 341 10.14 -5.65 14.29
N ASN A 342 9.86 -6.46 15.30
CA ASN A 342 10.10 -7.90 15.25
C ASN A 342 9.27 -8.56 14.15
N LEU A 343 8.00 -8.19 14.02
CA LEU A 343 7.11 -8.71 12.98
C LEU A 343 7.61 -8.36 11.57
N ILE A 344 7.89 -7.08 11.33
CA ILE A 344 8.36 -6.62 10.02
C ILE A 344 9.70 -7.23 9.67
N TYR A 345 10.61 -7.35 10.63
CA TYR A 345 11.90 -8.01 10.42
C TYR A 345 11.72 -9.47 9.99
N LEU A 346 10.91 -10.24 10.72
CA LEU A 346 10.66 -11.66 10.43
C LEU A 346 10.04 -11.86 9.05
N ILE A 347 8.99 -11.10 8.72
CA ILE A 347 8.30 -11.21 7.43
C ILE A 347 9.22 -10.73 6.28
N SER A 348 10.08 -9.75 6.54
CA SER A 348 10.96 -9.20 5.50
C SER A 348 12.11 -10.14 5.15
N GLU A 349 12.75 -10.73 6.15
CA GLU A 349 13.84 -11.69 5.94
C GLU A 349 13.32 -13.05 5.48
N ASN A 350 12.15 -13.47 5.97
CA ASN A 350 11.45 -14.68 5.57
C ASN A 350 12.37 -15.94 5.54
N ASN A 351 13.16 -16.12 6.58
CA ASN A 351 14.18 -17.16 6.67
C ASN A 351 13.92 -18.06 7.89
N ASP A 352 13.77 -19.37 7.66
CA ASP A 352 13.47 -20.37 8.69
C ASP A 352 14.45 -20.37 9.85
N GLU A 353 15.74 -20.11 9.60
CA GLU A 353 16.76 -20.07 10.64
C GLU A 353 16.57 -18.87 11.58
N ILE A 354 16.09 -17.74 11.05
CA ILE A 354 15.76 -16.57 11.88
C ILE A 354 14.55 -16.87 12.78
N TYR A 355 13.53 -17.56 12.27
CA TYR A 355 12.40 -18.00 13.10
C TYR A 355 12.83 -18.98 14.20
N LYS A 356 13.75 -19.91 13.90
CA LYS A 356 14.36 -20.80 14.89
C LYS A 356 15.14 -20.04 15.96
N GLN A 357 15.96 -19.07 15.55
CA GLN A 357 16.68 -18.19 16.48
C GLN A 357 15.73 -17.39 17.37
N TYR A 358 14.63 -16.89 16.83
CA TYR A 358 13.58 -16.19 17.59
C TYR A 358 13.07 -17.07 18.73
N ILE A 359 12.64 -18.31 18.43
CA ILE A 359 12.16 -19.25 19.46
C ILE A 359 13.26 -19.58 20.45
N LYS A 360 14.46 -19.94 19.97
CA LYS A 360 15.59 -20.33 20.83
C LYS A 360 15.98 -19.23 21.81
N SER A 361 16.01 -17.97 21.34
CA SER A 361 16.28 -16.81 22.19
C SER A 361 15.20 -16.59 23.25
N SER A 362 13.94 -16.83 22.87
CA SER A 362 12.77 -16.65 23.75
C SER A 362 12.63 -17.74 24.81
N LEU A 363 13.44 -18.81 24.76
CA LEU A 363 13.48 -19.90 25.75
C LEU A 363 14.69 -19.81 26.70
N GLY A 364 15.57 -18.82 26.50
CA GLY A 364 16.82 -18.69 27.22
C GLY A 364 16.64 -18.44 28.71
N GLU A 365 15.67 -17.59 29.09
CA GLU A 365 15.39 -17.28 30.49
C GLU A 365 14.63 -18.42 31.19
N GLU A 366 13.78 -19.14 30.47
CA GLU A 366 13.10 -20.36 30.93
C GLU A 366 14.13 -21.43 31.27
N LYS A 367 15.13 -21.66 30.40
CA LYS A 367 16.23 -22.58 30.69
C LYS A 367 17.04 -22.11 31.90
N ARG A 368 17.40 -20.82 31.97
CA ARG A 368 18.16 -20.28 33.10
C ARG A 368 17.42 -20.47 34.41
N PHE A 369 16.10 -20.25 34.42
CA PHE A 369 15.29 -20.44 35.61
C PHE A 369 15.14 -21.92 35.98
N TYR A 370 15.01 -22.81 34.99
CA TYR A 370 15.00 -24.26 35.21
C TYR A 370 16.28 -24.76 35.88
N GLU A 371 17.44 -24.33 35.39
CA GLU A 371 18.73 -24.67 35.96
C GLU A 371 18.88 -24.13 37.39
N PHE A 372 18.45 -22.89 37.62
CA PHE A 372 18.42 -22.29 38.95
C PHE A 372 17.59 -23.12 39.93
N ILE A 373 16.35 -23.51 39.56
CA ILE A 373 15.48 -24.35 40.40
C ILE A 373 16.18 -25.67 40.73
N ASN A 374 16.75 -26.35 39.73
CA ASN A 374 17.45 -27.62 39.96
C ASN A 374 18.68 -27.48 40.87
N GLN A 375 19.41 -26.36 40.79
CA GLN A 375 20.50 -26.07 41.72
C GLN A 375 19.98 -25.89 43.15
N GLN A 376 18.85 -25.21 43.34
CA GLN A 376 18.24 -25.01 44.66
C GLN A 376 17.72 -26.33 45.26
N ILE A 377 17.09 -27.19 44.45
CA ILE A 377 16.66 -28.53 44.86
C ILE A 377 17.87 -29.35 45.32
N LYS A 378 18.96 -29.34 44.55
CA LYS A 378 20.20 -30.05 44.90
C LYS A 378 20.79 -29.55 46.22
N LYS A 379 20.89 -28.23 46.42
CA LYS A 379 21.41 -27.64 47.67
C LYS A 379 20.58 -28.02 48.90
N ARG A 380 19.27 -28.14 48.74
CA ARG A 380 18.33 -28.47 49.82
C ARG A 380 18.08 -29.97 49.99
N ASN A 381 18.44 -30.78 49.00
CA ASN A 381 18.11 -32.20 48.91
C ASN A 381 16.61 -32.52 49.04
N LYS A 382 15.74 -31.60 48.60
CA LYS A 382 14.29 -31.76 48.59
C LYS A 382 13.65 -30.80 47.60
N GLU A 383 12.78 -31.34 46.74
CA GLU A 383 11.93 -30.55 45.85
C GLU A 383 10.70 -30.04 46.58
N LEU A 384 10.42 -28.75 46.45
CA LEU A 384 9.25 -28.08 46.99
C LEU A 384 8.09 -28.13 45.99
N PRO A 385 6.82 -28.13 46.47
CA PRO A 385 5.66 -28.13 45.57
C PRO A 385 5.63 -26.99 44.55
N ILE A 386 6.13 -25.80 44.93
CA ILE A 386 6.22 -24.65 44.01
C ILE A 386 7.26 -24.89 42.91
N GLU A 387 8.40 -25.50 43.23
CA GLU A 387 9.46 -25.81 42.27
C GLU A 387 8.96 -26.82 41.23
N LYS A 388 8.24 -27.85 41.68
CA LYS A 388 7.57 -28.81 40.78
C LYS A 388 6.61 -28.11 39.82
N ARG A 389 5.76 -27.20 40.32
CA ARG A 389 4.83 -26.43 39.46
C ARG A 389 5.57 -25.53 38.46
N MET A 390 6.63 -24.86 38.89
CA MET A 390 7.45 -23.99 38.02
C MET A 390 8.15 -24.81 36.94
N LYS A 391 8.80 -25.94 37.28
CA LYS A 391 9.42 -26.86 36.32
C LYS A 391 8.42 -27.39 35.31
N SER A 392 7.26 -27.88 35.76
CA SER A 392 6.22 -28.35 34.85
C SER A 392 5.70 -27.24 33.93
N SER A 393 5.68 -25.98 34.37
CA SER A 393 5.33 -24.87 33.49
C SER A 393 6.38 -24.65 32.40
N ILE A 394 7.67 -24.66 32.76
CA ILE A 394 8.78 -24.53 31.82
C ILE A 394 8.80 -25.69 30.82
N GLU A 395 8.69 -26.92 31.30
CA GLU A 395 8.69 -28.14 30.48
C GLU A 395 7.53 -28.15 29.47
N ARG A 396 6.36 -27.60 29.84
CA ARG A 396 5.25 -27.40 28.90
C ARG A 396 5.60 -26.43 27.78
N THR A 397 6.28 -25.32 28.08
CA THR A 397 6.75 -24.37 27.06
C THR A 397 7.71 -25.05 26.08
N PHE A 398 8.68 -25.82 26.57
CA PHE A 398 9.61 -26.57 25.72
C PHE A 398 8.88 -27.61 24.86
N LYS A 399 7.89 -28.32 25.42
CA LYS A 399 7.07 -29.29 24.67
C LYS A 399 6.27 -28.66 23.52
N GLN A 400 5.95 -27.37 23.61
CA GLN A 400 5.27 -26.62 22.54
C GLN A 400 6.25 -26.00 21.53
N SER A 401 7.56 -26.17 21.73
CA SER A 401 8.63 -25.63 20.89
C SER A 401 9.33 -26.73 20.08
N PRO A 402 10.10 -26.40 19.03
CA PRO A 402 10.87 -27.38 18.28
C PRO A 402 12.18 -27.79 18.97
N PHE A 403 12.45 -27.28 20.18
CA PHE A 403 13.72 -27.49 20.88
C PHE A 403 13.54 -28.24 22.19
N ASN A 404 14.50 -29.11 22.49
CA ASN A 404 14.67 -29.66 23.82
C ASN A 404 15.37 -28.65 24.75
N ILE A 405 15.17 -28.79 26.05
CA ILE A 405 15.79 -27.89 27.05
C ILE A 405 17.32 -27.88 26.98
N ASP A 406 17.93 -29.00 26.63
CA ASP A 406 19.38 -29.14 26.53
C ASP A 406 19.96 -28.47 25.27
N GLU A 407 19.15 -28.30 24.21
CA GLU A 407 19.57 -27.71 22.92
C GLU A 407 19.65 -26.18 22.94
N VAL A 408 19.00 -25.54 23.93
CA VAL A 408 19.02 -24.08 24.10
C VAL A 408 20.28 -23.67 24.87
N SER A 409 21.08 -22.74 24.36
CA SER A 409 22.25 -22.20 25.08
C SER A 409 21.86 -20.93 25.83
N ILE A 410 22.22 -20.79 27.11
CA ILE A 410 21.92 -19.60 27.92
C ILE A 410 22.73 -18.37 27.46
N THR A 411 23.93 -18.59 26.91
CA THR A 411 24.84 -17.51 26.48
C THR A 411 24.53 -17.02 25.07
N GLU A 412 24.18 -17.94 24.15
CA GLU A 412 23.85 -17.60 22.76
C GLU A 412 22.41 -17.11 22.57
N SER A 413 21.51 -17.37 23.54
CA SER A 413 20.08 -17.02 23.46
C SER A 413 19.75 -15.57 23.77
N ARG A 414 20.72 -14.70 24.13
CA ARG A 414 20.41 -13.32 24.54
C ARG A 414 19.83 -12.46 23.41
N HIS A 415 20.19 -12.74 22.17
CA HIS A 415 19.77 -11.96 21.01
C HIS A 415 19.47 -12.88 19.82
N TRP A 416 18.37 -12.61 19.11
CA TRP A 416 18.05 -13.28 17.85
C TRP A 416 18.24 -12.30 16.70
N ALA A 417 18.97 -12.73 15.67
CA ALA A 417 19.33 -11.90 14.52
C ALA A 417 19.95 -10.53 14.91
N GLY A 418 20.78 -10.52 15.96
CA GLY A 418 21.42 -9.32 16.50
C GLY A 418 20.55 -8.56 17.51
N SER A 419 20.98 -7.35 17.86
CA SER A 419 20.26 -6.49 18.80
C SER A 419 18.98 -5.92 18.19
N ILE A 420 18.05 -5.43 19.02
CA ILE A 420 16.88 -4.69 18.53
C ILE A 420 17.27 -3.51 17.64
N ARG A 421 18.38 -2.82 17.95
CA ARG A 421 18.91 -1.73 17.12
C ARG A 421 19.29 -2.22 15.73
N THR A 422 19.97 -3.36 15.64
CA THR A 422 20.33 -4.00 14.36
C THR A 422 19.10 -4.34 13.52
N ARG A 423 18.02 -4.81 14.17
CA ARG A 423 16.77 -5.10 13.47
C ARG A 423 16.08 -3.82 12.97
N VAL A 424 16.04 -2.78 13.81
CA VAL A 424 15.52 -1.45 13.44
C VAL A 424 16.28 -0.88 12.24
N GLU A 425 17.61 -1.01 12.22
CA GLU A 425 18.46 -0.57 11.11
C GLU A 425 18.14 -1.32 9.81
N LYS A 426 18.05 -2.65 9.88
CA LYS A 426 17.72 -3.46 8.69
C LYS A 426 16.36 -3.15 8.07
N ILE A 427 15.37 -2.76 8.88
CA ILE A 427 14.04 -2.38 8.37
C ILE A 427 13.89 -0.88 8.09
N LYS A 428 14.99 -0.11 8.18
CA LYS A 428 15.05 1.33 7.91
C LYS A 428 14.21 2.22 8.86
N PHE A 429 14.08 1.80 10.11
CA PHE A 429 13.32 2.50 11.15
C PHE A 429 14.23 3.25 12.14
N GLU A 430 15.51 3.48 11.80
CA GLU A 430 16.52 4.12 12.66
C GLU A 430 16.08 5.44 13.27
N PRO A 431 15.39 6.35 12.54
CA PRO A 431 14.94 7.63 13.11
C PRO A 431 14.05 7.46 14.36
N PHE A 432 13.38 6.32 14.48
CA PHE A 432 12.44 6.01 15.55
C PHE A 432 13.09 5.30 16.76
N TYR A 433 14.34 4.84 16.64
CA TYR A 433 14.99 4.07 17.70
C TYR A 433 15.11 4.86 19.01
N GLN A 434 15.54 6.12 18.92
CA GLN A 434 15.72 6.97 20.10
C GLN A 434 14.40 7.24 20.81
N SER A 435 13.36 7.61 20.06
CA SER A 435 12.06 8.01 20.60
C SER A 435 11.25 6.84 21.15
N PHE A 436 11.38 5.63 20.59
CA PHE A 436 10.55 4.49 20.98
C PHE A 436 11.26 3.40 21.79
N ILE A 437 12.59 3.31 21.74
CA ILE A 437 13.36 2.34 22.53
C ILE A 437 14.16 3.03 23.63
N SER A 438 15.01 3.98 23.27
CA SER A 438 16.01 4.52 24.20
C SER A 438 15.38 5.39 25.29
N LEU A 439 14.62 6.43 24.92
CA LEU A 439 13.98 7.32 25.90
C LEU A 439 12.90 6.62 26.74
N PRO A 440 11.96 5.84 26.15
CA PRO A 440 10.96 5.12 26.93
C PRO A 440 11.53 4.04 27.86
N SER A 441 12.81 3.67 27.70
CA SER A 441 13.46 2.74 28.64
C SER A 441 13.53 3.31 30.06
N HIS A 442 13.54 4.63 30.21
CA HIS A 442 13.48 5.27 31.52
C HIS A 442 12.20 4.92 32.27
N CYS A 443 11.04 4.99 31.59
CA CYS A 443 9.74 4.65 32.18
C CYS A 443 9.59 3.15 32.50
N VAL A 444 10.27 2.27 31.75
CA VAL A 444 10.25 0.83 32.03
C VAL A 444 11.07 0.47 33.26
N HIS A 445 12.18 1.17 33.48
CA HIS A 445 13.14 0.84 34.54
C HIS A 445 13.05 1.76 35.76
N GLY A 446 12.24 2.83 35.72
CA GLY A 446 12.11 3.80 36.81
C GLY A 446 13.39 4.60 37.03
N ASN A 447 14.07 4.98 35.95
CA ASN A 447 15.33 5.74 36.04
C ASN A 447 15.08 7.17 36.55
N TRP A 448 16.15 7.87 36.95
CA TRP A 448 16.07 9.24 37.49
C TRP A 448 15.24 10.21 36.63
N GLN A 449 15.41 10.19 35.30
CA GLN A 449 14.64 11.04 34.39
C GLN A 449 13.13 10.80 34.52
N ASP A 450 12.71 9.54 34.55
CA ASP A 450 11.30 9.15 34.72
C ASP A 450 10.77 9.57 36.09
N LEU A 451 11.54 9.34 37.15
CA LEU A 451 11.16 9.75 38.50
C LEU A 451 10.96 11.27 38.61
N VAL A 452 11.84 12.08 38.03
CA VAL A 452 11.75 13.54 38.08
C VAL A 452 10.64 14.08 37.18
N ASP A 453 10.44 13.49 36.00
CA ASP A 453 9.43 13.98 35.04
C ASP A 453 7.99 13.63 35.45
N HIS A 454 7.80 12.51 36.16
CA HIS A 454 6.48 11.93 36.40
C HIS A 454 6.13 11.75 37.87
N HIS A 455 7.08 11.33 38.70
CA HIS A 455 6.80 10.84 40.05
C HIS A 455 7.20 11.79 41.17
N LEU A 456 7.87 12.90 40.85
CA LEU A 456 8.35 13.88 41.80
C LEU A 456 7.95 15.30 41.35
N ARG A 457 7.68 16.17 42.33
CA ARG A 457 7.57 17.62 42.13
C ARG A 457 8.76 18.29 42.79
N GLN A 458 9.51 19.07 42.01
CA GLN A 458 10.61 19.87 42.53
C GLN A 458 10.08 21.19 43.10
N ASN A 459 10.54 21.56 44.30
CA ASN A 459 10.35 22.87 44.89
C ASN A 459 11.69 23.36 45.43
N GLU A 460 12.27 24.37 44.77
CA GLU A 460 13.64 24.86 45.02
C GLU A 460 14.64 23.69 45.01
N ASN A 461 15.24 23.37 46.17
CA ASN A 461 16.24 22.32 46.38
C ASN A 461 15.65 21.02 46.95
N CYS A 462 14.33 20.90 47.03
CA CYS A 462 13.63 19.75 47.63
C CYS A 462 12.68 19.07 46.64
N PHE A 463 12.42 17.77 46.85
CA PHE A 463 11.46 16.99 46.07
C PHE A 463 10.30 16.51 46.95
N LYS A 464 9.10 16.44 46.37
CA LYS A 464 7.91 15.81 46.98
C LYS A 464 7.32 14.76 46.04
N PRO A 465 6.72 13.67 46.53
CA PRO A 465 6.02 12.71 45.68
C PRO A 465 4.90 13.37 44.87
N ASN A 466 4.76 12.96 43.60
CA ASN A 466 3.62 13.27 42.74
C ASN A 466 2.68 12.06 42.66
N TYR A 467 1.44 12.20 43.14
CA TYR A 467 0.44 11.13 43.09
C TYR A 467 -0.50 11.23 41.88
N GLU A 468 -0.41 12.31 41.10
CA GLU A 468 -1.24 12.56 39.93
C GLU A 468 -0.60 11.99 38.66
N TRP A 469 -1.42 11.48 37.74
CA TRP A 469 -0.97 11.06 36.42
C TRP A 469 -0.74 12.26 35.50
N ASN A 470 0.29 12.19 34.67
CA ASN A 470 0.44 13.17 33.60
C ASN A 470 -0.55 12.88 32.46
N ILE A 471 -1.03 13.94 31.82
CA ILE A 471 -1.95 13.83 30.69
C ILE A 471 -1.16 13.43 29.43
N PRO A 472 -1.57 12.38 28.69
CA PRO A 472 -1.02 12.03 27.38
C PRO A 472 -1.12 13.18 26.39
N ARG A 473 -0.12 13.32 25.53
CA ARG A 473 -0.15 14.31 24.43
C ARG A 473 -0.36 13.64 23.07
N PRO A 474 -0.97 14.33 22.09
CA PRO A 474 -1.31 13.75 20.79
C PRO A 474 -0.11 13.11 20.06
N GLN A 475 1.10 13.70 20.16
CA GLN A 475 2.29 13.24 19.42
C GLN A 475 2.61 11.76 19.67
N GLN A 476 2.33 11.26 20.89
CA GLN A 476 2.62 9.88 21.26
C GLN A 476 1.77 8.90 20.42
N LEU A 477 0.46 9.18 20.29
CA LEU A 477 -0.46 8.38 19.48
C LEU A 477 -0.27 8.63 17.99
N ILE A 478 -0.04 9.87 17.57
CA ILE A 478 0.20 10.21 16.16
C ILE A 478 1.41 9.44 15.63
N SER A 479 2.54 9.50 16.34
CA SER A 479 3.80 8.90 15.88
C SER A 479 3.69 7.37 15.78
N ILE A 480 3.14 6.71 16.82
CA ILE A 480 2.97 5.26 16.79
C ILE A 480 1.85 4.82 15.84
N GLY A 481 0.83 5.66 15.63
CA GLY A 481 -0.24 5.45 14.65
C GLY A 481 0.27 5.46 13.21
N ILE A 482 1.14 6.42 12.85
CA ILE A 482 1.82 6.44 11.54
C ILE A 482 2.62 5.16 11.35
N LEU A 483 3.41 4.75 12.35
CA LEU A 483 4.19 3.52 12.27
C LEU A 483 3.32 2.27 12.14
N SER A 484 2.20 2.21 12.89
CA SER A 484 1.20 1.16 12.76
C SER A 484 0.63 1.11 11.34
N CYS A 485 0.37 2.24 10.71
CA CYS A 485 -0.07 2.28 9.31
C CYS A 485 1.00 1.74 8.35
N GLU A 486 2.25 2.21 8.48
CA GLU A 486 3.35 1.81 7.60
C GLU A 486 3.67 0.32 7.72
N THR A 487 3.72 -0.20 8.94
CA THR A 487 3.94 -1.63 9.19
C THR A 487 2.77 -2.48 8.68
N THR A 488 1.54 -2.02 8.85
CA THR A 488 0.35 -2.72 8.33
C THR A 488 0.32 -2.74 6.81
N TYR A 489 0.76 -1.65 6.17
CA TYR A 489 0.97 -1.62 4.73
C TYR A 489 2.02 -2.65 4.27
N ILE A 490 3.16 -2.75 4.98
CA ILE A 490 4.20 -3.75 4.67
C ILE A 490 3.67 -5.17 4.82
N ILE A 491 2.88 -5.44 5.87
CA ILE A 491 2.24 -6.75 6.09
C ILE A 491 1.33 -7.09 4.91
N LEU A 492 0.48 -6.17 4.47
CA LEU A 492 -0.37 -6.36 3.30
C LEU A 492 0.43 -6.67 2.04
N GLU A 493 1.50 -5.93 1.78
CA GLU A 493 2.31 -6.13 0.57
C GLU A 493 3.11 -7.43 0.57
N LYS A 494 3.59 -7.88 1.75
CA LYS A 494 4.42 -9.09 1.85
C LYS A 494 3.61 -10.37 2.07
N MET A 495 2.46 -10.30 2.72
CA MET A 495 1.71 -11.50 3.11
C MET A 495 0.48 -11.78 2.24
N PHE A 496 -0.10 -10.77 1.59
CA PHE A 496 -1.27 -10.98 0.74
C PHE A 496 -0.88 -11.15 -0.72
N VAL A 497 -1.48 -12.14 -1.36
CA VAL A 497 -1.53 -12.23 -2.82
C VAL A 497 -2.45 -11.14 -3.37
N ASP A 498 -2.22 -10.76 -4.63
CA ASP A 498 -3.03 -9.77 -5.32
C ASP A 498 -4.50 -10.24 -5.37
N SER A 499 -5.33 -9.59 -4.56
CA SER A 499 -6.71 -9.98 -4.28
C SER A 499 -7.52 -8.75 -3.88
N PHE A 500 -8.85 -8.85 -3.94
CA PHE A 500 -9.74 -7.78 -3.47
C PHE A 500 -9.35 -7.27 -2.08
N ASN A 501 -9.16 -8.21 -1.14
CA ASN A 501 -8.86 -7.92 0.25
C ASN A 501 -7.57 -7.11 0.36
N LYS A 502 -6.50 -7.52 -0.34
CA LYS A 502 -5.25 -6.76 -0.38
C LYS A 502 -5.49 -5.31 -0.77
N TYR A 503 -6.19 -5.07 -1.88
CA TYR A 503 -6.44 -3.73 -2.40
C TYR A 503 -7.39 -2.91 -1.49
N TYR A 504 -8.44 -3.55 -0.97
CA TYR A 504 -9.38 -2.95 -0.02
C TYR A 504 -8.66 -2.45 1.23
N PHE A 505 -7.93 -3.33 1.92
CA PHE A 505 -7.25 -2.98 3.16
C PHE A 505 -6.10 -2.02 2.91
N ARG A 506 -5.38 -2.15 1.79
CA ARG A 506 -4.35 -1.20 1.39
C ARG A 506 -4.92 0.21 1.26
N HIS A 507 -6.04 0.38 0.56
CA HIS A 507 -6.67 1.69 0.40
C HIS A 507 -7.09 2.26 1.75
N LYS A 508 -7.72 1.45 2.62
CA LYS A 508 -8.12 1.89 3.97
C LYS A 508 -6.92 2.30 4.83
N VAL A 509 -5.87 1.50 4.86
CA VAL A 509 -4.63 1.80 5.61
C VAL A 509 -3.96 3.08 5.09
N LEU A 510 -3.87 3.26 3.78
CA LEU A 510 -3.31 4.48 3.20
C LEU A 510 -4.13 5.73 3.53
N ASN A 511 -5.47 5.61 3.56
CA ASN A 511 -6.35 6.69 3.98
C ASN A 511 -6.08 7.07 5.45
N VAL A 512 -6.06 6.10 6.37
CA VAL A 512 -5.75 6.36 7.79
C VAL A 512 -4.36 6.97 7.96
N CYS A 513 -3.36 6.46 7.23
CA CYS A 513 -2.00 7.00 7.23
C CYS A 513 -1.98 8.47 6.78
N HIS A 514 -2.70 8.80 5.72
CA HIS A 514 -2.86 10.18 5.25
C HIS A 514 -3.48 11.07 6.33
N LYS A 515 -4.57 10.59 6.97
CA LYS A 515 -5.23 11.32 8.07
C LYS A 515 -4.28 11.58 9.25
N PHE A 516 -3.47 10.60 9.66
CA PHE A 516 -2.46 10.78 10.70
C PHE A 516 -1.39 11.81 10.31
N ARG A 517 -0.93 11.81 9.06
CA ARG A 517 0.07 12.79 8.57
C ARG A 517 -0.50 14.21 8.48
N GLU A 518 -1.77 14.36 8.09
CA GLU A 518 -2.44 15.67 8.16
C GLU A 518 -2.60 16.12 9.62
N LEU A 519 -2.99 15.21 10.51
CA LEU A 519 -3.12 15.48 11.94
C LEU A 519 -1.79 15.94 12.56
N ASP A 520 -0.70 15.24 12.29
CA ASP A 520 0.66 15.62 12.69
C ASP A 520 1.00 17.04 12.22
N ARG A 521 0.81 17.30 10.93
CA ARG A 521 1.12 18.61 10.33
C ARG A 521 0.32 19.75 10.96
N TYR A 522 -0.99 19.58 11.13
CA TYR A 522 -1.82 20.64 11.72
C TYR A 522 -1.57 20.82 13.21
N HIS A 523 -1.27 19.74 13.93
CA HIS A 523 -0.89 19.83 15.33
C HIS A 523 0.42 20.59 15.51
N GLU A 524 1.43 20.34 14.69
CA GLU A 524 2.69 21.09 14.72
C GLU A 524 2.48 22.58 14.41
N LEU A 525 1.62 22.92 13.44
CA LEU A 525 1.24 24.31 13.17
C LEU A 525 0.55 24.98 14.36
N PHE A 526 -0.29 24.24 15.09
CA PHE A 526 -0.91 24.72 16.32
C PHE A 526 0.13 25.00 17.41
N LEU A 527 1.08 24.08 17.63
CA LEU A 527 2.13 24.25 18.63
C LEU A 527 3.07 25.42 18.32
N GLN A 528 3.38 25.66 17.03
CA GLN A 528 4.16 26.81 16.59
C GLN A 528 3.47 28.13 16.95
N LYS A 529 2.16 28.24 16.67
CA LYS A 529 1.37 29.42 17.06
C LYS A 529 1.33 29.64 18.57
N LEU A 530 1.33 28.58 19.37
CA LEU A 530 1.40 28.73 20.83
C LEU A 530 2.74 29.31 21.25
N LYS A 531 3.85 28.87 20.66
CA LYS A 531 5.19 29.38 20.98
C LYS A 531 5.37 30.85 20.61
N ASP A 532 4.77 31.32 19.52
CA ASP A 532 4.84 32.73 19.12
C ASP A 532 4.06 33.68 20.06
N ASN A 533 3.26 33.15 20.98
CA ASN A 533 2.50 33.90 21.98
C ASN A 533 3.16 33.92 23.39
N TYR A 534 4.32 33.28 23.55
CA TYR A 534 5.15 33.34 24.77
C TYR A 534 6.47 34.05 24.48
#